data_AF-A0A2D6W0N4-F1
#
_entry.id   AF-A0A2D6W0N4-F1
#
_cell.length_a   1.000
_cell.length_b   1.000
_cell.length_c   1.000
_cell.angle_alpha   90.00
_cell.angle_beta   90.00
_cell.angle_gamma   90.00
#
_symmetry.space_group_name_H-M   'P 1'
#
loop_
_entity.id
_entity.type
_entity.pdbx_description
1 polymer ?
#
loop_
_entity_poly.entity_id
_entity_poly.type
_entity_poly.pdbx_seq_one_letter_code
_entity_poly.pdbx_strand_id
1 'polypeptide(L)'
;MTRNYDAQEVIQHIAKVAAAVGSQANVGGMETAGAILSYLAEHPRDLEPFMNGGIFELPADLHMHGRLTWHGRDGKLHTPEHARRAAIITKLKRSAS
;
A
#
# COMPACT_ATOMS: atom_id res chain seq x y z
N MET A 1 19.10 -11.02 7.89
CA MET A 1 19.47 -11.91 6.76
C MET A 1 18.24 -11.97 5.90
N THR A 2 18.27 -11.46 4.66
CA THR A 2 17.06 -11.45 3.82
C THR A 2 16.74 -12.87 3.38
N ARG A 3 15.60 -13.42 3.85
CA ARG A 3 15.12 -14.72 3.39
C ARG A 3 14.70 -14.60 1.91
N ASN A 4 15.12 -15.55 1.08
CA ASN A 4 14.56 -15.67 -0.27
C ASN A 4 13.18 -16.35 -0.16
N TYR A 5 12.16 -15.62 -0.59
CA TYR A 5 10.80 -16.11 -0.67
C TYR A 5 10.51 -16.65 -2.05
N ASP A 6 9.74 -17.74 -2.11
CA ASP A 6 9.18 -18.21 -3.36
C ASP A 6 8.07 -17.25 -3.85
N ALA A 7 7.97 -17.06 -5.16
CA ALA A 7 7.00 -16.14 -5.74
C ALA A 7 5.55 -16.54 -5.43
N GLN A 8 5.25 -17.85 -5.45
CA GLN A 8 3.93 -18.35 -5.08
C GLN A 8 3.61 -18.05 -3.61
N GLU A 9 4.58 -18.21 -2.71
CA GLU A 9 4.41 -17.89 -1.28
C GLU A 9 4.04 -16.40 -1.09
N VAL A 10 4.76 -15.50 -1.75
CA VAL A 10 4.49 -14.05 -1.67
C VAL A 10 3.11 -13.71 -2.22
N ILE A 11 2.76 -14.24 -3.40
CA ILE A 11 1.47 -13.98 -4.05
C ILE A 11 0.31 -14.47 -3.17
N GLN A 12 0.42 -15.68 -2.62
CA GLN A 12 -0.58 -16.26 -1.74
C GLN A 12 -0.73 -15.45 -0.45
N HIS A 13 0.38 -14.99 0.14
CA HIS A 13 0.35 -14.17 1.34
C HIS A 13 -0.31 -12.81 1.09
N ILE A 14 0.01 -12.13 -0.01
CA ILE A 14 -0.65 -10.88 -0.41
C ILE A 14 -2.15 -11.09 -0.58
N ALA A 15 -2.57 -12.13 -1.30
CA ALA A 15 -3.99 -12.42 -1.51
C ALA A 15 -4.74 -12.69 -0.19
N LYS A 16 -4.13 -13.48 0.69
CA LYS A 16 -4.67 -13.80 2.02
C LYS A 16 -4.83 -12.54 2.88
N VAL A 17 -3.78 -11.72 2.97
CA VAL A 17 -3.81 -10.47 3.75
C VAL A 17 -4.82 -9.50 3.16
N ALA A 18 -4.85 -9.33 1.85
CA ALA A 18 -5.76 -8.41 1.19
C ALA A 18 -7.24 -8.80 1.35
N ALA A 19 -7.57 -10.09 1.31
CA ALA A 19 -8.92 -10.58 1.59
C ALA A 19 -9.35 -10.28 3.04
N ALA A 20 -8.46 -10.51 4.01
CA ALA A 20 -8.74 -10.26 5.42
C ALA A 20 -8.87 -8.76 5.74
N VAL A 21 -7.97 -7.93 5.21
CA VAL A 21 -7.93 -6.49 5.49
C VAL A 21 -9.03 -5.75 4.74
N GLY A 22 -9.24 -6.06 3.46
CA GLY A 22 -10.29 -5.45 2.65
C GLY A 22 -11.67 -5.63 3.29
N SER A 23 -11.96 -6.84 3.78
CA SER A 23 -13.22 -7.11 4.49
C SER A 23 -13.38 -6.28 5.77
N GLN A 24 -12.30 -6.01 6.52
CA GLN A 24 -12.36 -5.24 7.76
C GLN A 24 -12.47 -3.73 7.50
N ALA A 25 -11.80 -3.23 6.46
CA ALA A 25 -11.76 -1.82 6.11
C ALA A 25 -12.93 -1.39 5.21
N ASN A 26 -13.80 -2.32 4.80
CA ASN A 26 -14.82 -2.10 3.77
C ASN A 26 -14.21 -1.54 2.46
N VAL A 27 -13.07 -2.10 2.07
CA VAL A 27 -12.34 -1.81 0.83
C VAL A 27 -12.23 -3.10 0.03
N GLY A 28 -12.29 -3.03 -1.30
CA GLY A 28 -12.12 -4.22 -2.12
C GLY A 28 -10.75 -4.89 -1.89
N GLY A 29 -10.75 -6.22 -1.87
CA GLY A 29 -9.53 -7.00 -1.70
C GLY A 29 -8.53 -6.78 -2.85
N MET A 30 -9.01 -6.52 -4.06
CA MET A 30 -8.15 -6.23 -5.21
C MET A 30 -7.38 -4.92 -5.04
N GLU A 31 -8.06 -3.88 -4.55
CA GLU A 31 -7.47 -2.58 -4.27
C GLU A 31 -6.43 -2.69 -3.15
N THR A 32 -6.74 -3.46 -2.12
CA THR A 32 -5.80 -3.73 -1.01
C THR A 32 -4.57 -4.48 -1.50
N ALA A 33 -4.75 -5.54 -2.30
CA ALA A 33 -3.65 -6.31 -2.88
C ALA A 33 -2.77 -5.46 -3.81
N GLY A 34 -3.40 -4.66 -4.67
CA GLY A 34 -2.70 -3.74 -5.57
C GLY A 34 -1.88 -2.69 -4.81
N ALA A 35 -2.43 -2.17 -3.71
CA ALA A 35 -1.74 -1.21 -2.88
C ALA A 35 -0.52 -1.84 -2.15
N ILE A 36 -0.65 -3.06 -1.61
CA ILE A 36 0.47 -3.81 -1.01
C ILE A 36 1.57 -4.07 -2.05
N LEU A 37 1.21 -4.58 -3.23
CA LEU A 37 2.17 -4.86 -4.29
C LEU A 37 2.87 -3.58 -4.75
N SER A 38 2.11 -2.50 -4.95
CA SER A 38 2.62 -1.19 -5.33
C SER A 38 3.66 -0.67 -4.32
N TYR A 39 3.37 -0.82 -3.02
CA TYR A 39 4.27 -0.45 -1.94
C TYR A 39 5.54 -1.32 -1.91
N LEU A 40 5.40 -2.65 -1.89
CA LEU A 40 6.54 -3.56 -1.81
C LEU A 40 7.44 -3.50 -3.04
N ALA A 41 6.88 -3.17 -4.21
CA ALA A 41 7.68 -2.90 -5.39
C ALA A 41 8.63 -1.70 -5.15
N GLU A 42 8.12 -0.64 -4.51
CA GLU A 42 8.89 0.55 -4.13
C GLU A 42 9.83 0.33 -2.95
N HIS A 43 9.41 -0.49 -1.99
CA HIS A 43 10.10 -0.77 -0.75
C HIS A 43 10.37 -2.27 -0.58
N PRO A 44 11.23 -2.88 -1.42
CA PRO A 44 11.44 -4.34 -1.41
C PRO A 44 12.06 -4.86 -0.11
N ARG A 45 12.68 -3.98 0.69
CA ARG A 45 13.24 -4.33 2.01
C ARG A 45 12.17 -4.62 3.05
N ASP A 46 10.95 -4.15 2.84
CA ASP A 46 9.83 -4.34 3.77
C ASP A 46 9.10 -5.67 3.51
N LEU A 47 9.54 -6.45 2.51
CA LEU A 47 8.98 -7.77 2.23
C LEU A 47 9.12 -8.72 3.42
N GLU A 48 10.30 -8.78 4.05
CA GLU A 48 10.52 -9.69 5.18
C GLU A 48 9.66 -9.32 6.41
N PRO A 49 9.60 -8.06 6.86
CA PRO A 49 8.61 -7.63 7.86
C PRO A 49 7.18 -8.00 7.48
N PHE A 50 6.75 -7.69 6.26
CA PHE A 50 5.39 -8.00 5.79
C PHE A 50 5.07 -9.50 5.80
N MET A 51 6.01 -10.35 5.38
CA MET A 51 5.81 -11.79 5.35
C MET A 51 5.68 -12.39 6.75
N ASN A 52 6.33 -11.81 7.76
CA ASN A 52 6.31 -12.32 9.14
C ASN A 52 5.26 -11.66 10.04
N GLY A 53 5.07 -10.34 9.93
CA GLY A 53 4.18 -9.54 10.78
C GLY A 53 2.87 -9.09 10.10
N GLY A 54 2.75 -9.28 8.79
CA GLY A 54 1.53 -8.97 8.04
C GLY A 54 1.36 -7.47 7.75
N ILE A 55 0.11 -7.04 7.58
CA ILE A 55 -0.21 -5.68 7.10
C ILE A 55 0.23 -4.56 8.05
N PHE A 56 0.34 -4.84 9.35
CA PHE A 56 0.66 -3.82 10.36
C PHE A 56 2.13 -3.39 10.33
N GLU A 57 2.99 -4.18 9.67
CA GLU A 57 4.38 -3.81 9.41
C GLU A 57 4.51 -2.82 8.24
N LEU A 58 3.42 -2.56 7.51
CA LEU A 58 3.36 -1.61 6.41
C LEU A 58 2.71 -0.29 6.87
N PRO A 59 3.09 0.86 6.26
CA PRO A 59 2.46 2.13 6.59
C PRO A 59 0.98 2.15 6.22
N ALA A 60 0.14 2.79 7.05
CA ALA A 60 -1.30 2.87 6.81
C ALA A 60 -1.66 3.57 5.48
N ASP A 61 -0.80 4.46 5.00
CA ASP A 61 -0.91 5.21 3.74
C ASP A 61 -0.07 4.57 2.62
N LEU A 62 0.07 3.25 2.60
CA LEU A 62 0.86 2.49 1.62
C LEU A 62 0.58 2.83 0.14
N HIS A 63 -0.66 3.18 -0.22
CA HIS A 63 -1.00 3.64 -1.59
C HIS A 63 -0.29 4.94 -1.99
N MET A 64 0.04 5.80 -1.02
CA MET A 64 0.82 7.02 -1.25
C MET A 64 2.31 6.75 -1.35
N HIS A 65 2.82 5.64 -0.84
CA HIS A 65 4.25 5.29 -0.86
C HIS A 65 4.61 4.26 -1.93
N GLY A 66 3.63 3.71 -2.65
CA GLY A 66 3.90 2.81 -3.77
C GLY A 66 4.33 3.52 -5.07
N ARG A 67 4.32 2.75 -6.17
CA ARG A 67 4.67 3.21 -7.53
C ARG A 67 3.58 3.05 -8.58
N LEU A 68 2.57 2.22 -8.32
CA LEU A 68 1.44 1.99 -9.22
C LEU A 68 0.33 3.02 -8.99
N THR A 69 -0.36 3.39 -10.06
CA THR A 69 -1.53 4.26 -10.02
C THR A 69 -2.76 3.54 -9.48
N TRP A 70 -3.68 4.27 -8.86
CA TRP A 70 -4.98 3.74 -8.46
C TRP A 70 -6.14 4.64 -8.92
N HIS A 71 -7.31 4.04 -9.00
CA HIS A 71 -8.55 4.77 -9.28
C HIS A 71 -9.12 5.34 -7.98
N GLY A 72 -9.27 6.66 -7.93
CA GLY A 72 -9.85 7.36 -6.79
C GLY A 72 -11.37 7.33 -6.82
N ARG A 73 -11.99 7.58 -5.66
CA ARG A 73 -13.45 7.73 -5.56
C ARG A 73 -14.02 8.89 -6.39
N ASP A 74 -13.17 9.82 -6.80
CA ASP A 74 -13.49 10.93 -7.70
C ASP A 74 -13.52 10.52 -9.18
N GLY A 75 -13.35 9.23 -9.49
CA GLY A 75 -13.34 8.70 -10.84
C GLY A 75 -12.04 8.97 -11.60
N LYS A 76 -11.01 9.50 -10.92
CA LYS A 76 -9.73 9.87 -11.54
C LYS A 76 -8.63 8.87 -11.22
N LEU A 77 -7.64 8.83 -12.10
CA LEU A 77 -6.40 8.09 -11.85
C LEU A 77 -5.46 8.96 -11.01
N HIS A 78 -4.96 8.41 -9.91
CA HIS A 78 -4.00 9.06 -9.03
C HIS A 78 -2.64 8.39 -9.14
N THR A 79 -1.58 9.20 -9.12
CA THR A 79 -0.21 8.72 -8.96
C THR A 79 0.22 8.88 -7.49
N PRO A 80 1.04 7.97 -6.95
CA PRO A 80 1.57 8.12 -5.59
C PRO A 80 2.30 9.45 -5.37
N GLU A 81 3.08 9.90 -6.36
CA GLU A 81 3.78 11.19 -6.29
C GLU A 81 2.81 12.38 -6.12
N HIS A 82 1.75 12.44 -6.92
CA HIS A 82 0.78 13.53 -6.83
C HIS A 82 0.04 13.53 -5.49
N ALA A 83 -0.34 12.35 -4.99
CA ALA A 83 -0.98 12.23 -3.68
C ALA A 83 -0.06 12.69 -2.54
N ARG A 84 1.22 12.31 -2.55
CA ARG A 84 2.21 12.78 -1.55
C ARG A 84 2.34 14.30 -1.58
N ARG A 85 2.47 14.90 -2.77
CA ARG A 85 2.55 16.37 -2.91
C ARG A 85 1.29 17.06 -2.39
N ALA A 86 0.11 16.55 -2.74
CA ALA A 86 -1.16 17.09 -2.28
C ALA A 86 -1.30 17.03 -0.74
N ALA A 87 -0.86 15.94 -0.11
CA ALA A 87 -0.86 15.79 1.34
C ALA A 87 0.03 16.83 2.03
N ILE A 88 1.24 17.07 1.50
CA ILE A 88 2.17 18.09 2.02
C ILE A 88 1.56 19.50 1.92
N ILE A 89 1.02 19.87 0.76
CA ILE A 89 0.37 21.17 0.54
C ILE A 89 -0.79 21.37 1.51
N THR A 90 -1.61 20.33 1.72
CA THR A 90 -2.76 20.37 2.64
C THR A 90 -2.31 20.57 4.08
N LYS A 91 -1.23 19.88 4.51
CA LYS A 91 -0.65 20.04 5.84
C LYS A 91 -0.13 21.46 6.07
N LEU A 92 0.61 22.02 5.11
CA LEU A 92 1.14 23.38 5.18
C LEU A 92 0.01 24.44 5.30
N LYS A 93 -1.07 24.29 4.52
CA LYS A 93 -2.23 25.18 4.61
C LYS A 93 -2.89 25.15 5.99
N ARG A 94 -3.02 23.97 6.59
CA ARG A 94 -3.60 23.80 7.95
C ARG A 94 -2.73 24.40 9.05
N SER A 95 -1.40 24.33 8.91
CA SER A 95 -0.48 24.92 9.90
C SER A 95 -0.34 26.44 9.80
N ALA A 96 -0.80 27.04 8.70
CA ALA A 96 -0.77 28.48 8.47
C ALA A 96 -2.09 29.19 8.83
N SER A 97 -3.11 28.45 9.29
CA SER A 97 -4.41 28.96 9.77
C SER A 97 -4.49 28.83 11.28
#